data_AF-A0A6N2DQC8-F1
#
_entry.id   AF-A0A6N2DQC8-F1
#
_cell.length_a   1.000
_cell.length_b   1.000
_cell.length_c   1.000
_cell.angle_alpha   90.00
_cell.angle_beta   90.00
_cell.angle_gamma   90.00
#
_symmetry.space_group_name_H-M   'P 1'
#
loop_
_entity.id
_entity.type
_entity.pdbx_description
1 polymer ?
#
loop_
_entity_poly.entity_id
_entity_poly.type
_entity_poly.pdbx_seq_one_letter_code
_entity_poly.pdbx_strand_id
1 'polypeptide(L)'
;MTGKPDDPTVAALERDLAKAEAALAASGSGSLANLECRLADLQQRYLATPARSLEDLESRLRVIREVVAGMGEAGYLLHLVDAALTDVRALRDRDEG
;
A
#
# COMPACT_ATOMS: atom_id res chain seq x y z
N MET A 1 21.26 -17.97 -19.45
CA MET A 1 20.94 -16.57 -19.08
C MET A 1 19.53 -16.57 -18.50
N THR A 2 19.38 -16.74 -17.18
CA THR A 2 18.07 -16.70 -16.52
C THR A 2 17.96 -15.37 -15.78
N GLY A 3 17.58 -14.32 -16.51
CA GLY A 3 17.07 -13.12 -15.89
C GLY A 3 15.74 -13.47 -15.26
N LYS A 4 15.71 -13.67 -13.94
CA LYS A 4 14.46 -13.58 -13.18
C LYS A 4 13.87 -12.19 -13.50
N PRO A 5 12.58 -12.05 -13.79
CA PRO A 5 11.98 -10.72 -13.78
C PRO A 5 12.28 -10.15 -12.38
N ASP A 6 12.99 -9.03 -12.34
CA ASP A 6 13.29 -8.34 -11.09
C ASP A 6 11.97 -8.15 -10.35
N ASP A 7 11.81 -8.81 -9.20
CA ASP A 7 10.68 -8.54 -8.32
C ASP A 7 10.70 -7.04 -8.05
N PRO A 8 9.62 -6.30 -8.39
CA PRO A 8 9.63 -4.86 -8.28
C PRO A 8 9.88 -4.47 -6.83
N THR A 9 10.77 -3.51 -6.63
CA THR A 9 11.06 -2.99 -5.29
C THR A 9 9.82 -2.34 -4.70
N VAL A 10 9.73 -2.30 -3.36
CA VAL A 10 8.65 -1.60 -2.62
C VAL A 10 8.48 -0.17 -3.16
N ALA A 11 9.57 0.57 -3.34
CA ALA A 11 9.57 1.92 -3.91
C ALA A 11 9.14 2.01 -5.39
N ALA A 12 9.27 0.94 -6.17
CA ALA A 12 8.71 0.88 -7.53
C ALA A 12 7.19 0.67 -7.48
N LEU A 13 6.73 -0.24 -6.61
CA LEU A 13 5.31 -0.51 -6.40
C LEU A 13 4.57 0.71 -5.86
N GLU A 14 5.14 1.47 -4.91
CA GLU A 14 4.53 2.72 -4.40
C GLU A 14 4.32 3.75 -5.50
N ARG A 15 5.34 3.95 -6.35
CA ARG A 15 5.25 4.90 -7.47
C ARG A 15 4.21 4.47 -8.49
N ASP A 16 4.09 3.17 -8.75
CA ASP A 16 3.10 2.65 -9.70
C ASP A 16 1.68 2.71 -9.12
N LEU A 17 1.53 2.51 -7.81
CA LEU A 17 0.26 2.64 -7.08
C LEU A 17 -0.24 4.09 -7.11
N ALA A 18 0.62 5.06 -6.76
CA ALA A 18 0.27 6.49 -6.82
C ALA A 18 -0.12 6.95 -8.25
N LYS A 19 0.55 6.41 -9.28
CA LYS A 19 0.18 6.69 -10.68
C LYS A 19 -1.18 6.09 -11.05
N ALA A 20 -1.47 4.88 -10.59
CA ALA A 20 -2.74 4.21 -10.86
C ALA A 20 -3.92 4.94 -10.20
N GLU A 21 -3.75 5.41 -8.96
CA GLU A 21 -4.74 6.21 -8.24
C GLU A 21 -5.02 7.55 -8.92
N ALA A 22 -3.97 8.26 -9.33
CA ALA A 22 -4.10 9.52 -10.06
C ALA A 22 -4.81 9.32 -11.41
N ALA A 23 -4.51 8.21 -12.11
CA ALA A 23 -5.18 7.87 -13.36
C ALA A 23 -6.66 7.53 -13.14
N LEU A 24 -7.00 6.82 -12.06
CA LEU A 24 -8.38 6.50 -11.69
C LEU A 24 -9.20 7.77 -11.40
N ALA A 25 -8.63 8.71 -10.64
CA ALA A 25 -9.27 9.98 -10.31
C ALA A 25 -9.54 10.88 -11.52
N ALA A 26 -8.73 10.77 -12.58
CA ALA A 26 -8.83 11.58 -13.80
C ALA A 26 -9.63 10.93 -14.94
N SER A 27 -10.07 9.68 -14.79
CA SER A 27 -10.63 8.89 -15.90
C SER A 27 -12.15 8.95 -16.02
N GLY A 28 -12.65 8.93 -17.26
CA GLY A 28 -14.05 8.68 -17.58
C GLY A 28 -14.42 7.18 -17.52
N SER A 29 -15.73 6.88 -17.55
CA SER A 29 -16.28 5.52 -17.28
C SER A 29 -15.72 4.38 -18.15
N GLY A 30 -15.22 4.66 -19.35
CA GLY A 30 -14.73 3.64 -20.29
C GLY A 30 -13.41 2.96 -19.91
N SER A 31 -12.57 3.59 -19.08
CA SER A 31 -11.28 3.05 -18.64
C SER A 31 -11.25 2.65 -17.15
N LEU A 32 -12.38 2.82 -16.47
CA LEU A 32 -12.49 2.71 -15.02
C LEU A 32 -12.25 1.27 -14.51
N ALA A 33 -12.91 0.27 -15.12
CA ALA A 33 -12.75 -1.14 -14.73
C ALA A 33 -11.32 -1.67 -14.93
N ASN A 34 -10.62 -1.23 -15.99
CA ASN A 34 -9.23 -1.63 -16.22
C ASN A 34 -8.26 -0.99 -15.22
N LEU A 35 -8.55 0.25 -14.80
CA LEU A 35 -7.75 0.95 -13.81
C LEU A 35 -7.98 0.39 -12.41
N GLU A 36 -9.22 0.02 -12.07
CA GLU A 36 -9.55 -0.67 -10.81
C GLU A 36 -8.84 -2.02 -10.70
N CYS A 37 -8.89 -2.85 -11.76
CA CYS A 37 -8.17 -4.13 -11.78
C CYS A 37 -6.65 -3.94 -11.62
N ARG A 38 -6.08 -2.94 -12.30
CA ARG A 38 -4.65 -2.65 -12.20
C ARG A 38 -4.25 -2.14 -10.81
N LEU A 39 -5.10 -1.31 -10.20
CA LEU A 39 -4.89 -0.82 -8.84
C LEU A 39 -4.94 -1.97 -7.83
N ALA A 40 -5.90 -2.87 -7.96
CA ALA A 40 -6.03 -4.04 -7.10
C ALA A 40 -4.81 -4.98 -7.20
N ASP A 41 -4.30 -5.24 -8.42
CA ASP A 41 -3.07 -6.03 -8.61
C ASP A 41 -1.86 -5.38 -7.93
N LEU A 42 -1.68 -4.07 -8.11
CA LEU A 42 -0.58 -3.32 -7.50
C LEU A 42 -0.69 -3.32 -5.97
N GLN A 43 -1.88 -3.10 -5.42
CA GLN A 43 -2.14 -3.20 -3.98
C GLN A 43 -1.80 -4.59 -3.45
N GLN A 44 -2.27 -5.65 -4.11
CA GLN A 44 -1.98 -7.03 -3.69
C GLN A 44 -0.48 -7.32 -3.67
N ARG A 45 0.25 -6.92 -4.71
CA ARG A 45 1.71 -7.14 -4.82
C ARG A 45 2.49 -6.32 -3.79
N TYR A 46 2.06 -5.08 -3.55
CA TYR A 46 2.65 -4.22 -2.53
C TYR A 46 2.47 -4.83 -1.13
N LEU A 47 1.26 -5.30 -0.80
CA LEU A 47 0.95 -5.93 0.49
C LEU A 47 1.62 -7.30 0.67
N ALA A 48 1.84 -8.05 -0.41
CA ALA A 48 2.53 -9.35 -0.37
C ALA A 48 4.06 -9.20 -0.23
N THR A 49 4.63 -8.03 -0.53
CA THR A 49 6.06 -7.80 -0.43
C THR A 49 6.45 -7.62 1.05
N PRO A 50 7.45 -8.38 1.57
CA PRO A 50 7.93 -8.21 2.93
C PRO A 50 8.55 -6.82 3.16
N ALA A 51 8.15 -6.14 4.23
CA ALA A 51 8.78 -4.89 4.67
C ALA A 51 10.22 -5.16 5.12
N ARG A 52 11.15 -4.26 4.77
CA ARG A 52 12.58 -4.36 5.13
C ARG A 52 13.02 -3.30 6.13
N SER A 53 12.17 -2.32 6.42
CA SER A 53 12.40 -1.24 7.37
C SER A 53 11.10 -0.88 8.10
N LEU A 54 11.21 -0.11 9.19
CA LEU A 54 10.04 0.48 9.85
C LEU A 54 9.29 1.46 8.93
N GLU A 55 10.01 2.15 8.03
CA GLU A 55 9.41 3.02 7.02
C GLU A 55 8.56 2.23 6.01
N ASP A 56 9.09 1.12 5.48
CA ASP A 56 8.35 0.21 4.58
C ASP A 56 7.09 -0.31 5.27
N LEU A 57 7.20 -0.69 6.55
CA LEU A 57 6.07 -1.19 7.33
C LEU A 57 5.02 -0.10 7.58
N GLU A 58 5.43 1.13 7.88
CA GLU A 58 4.51 2.26 8.05
C GLU A 58 3.74 2.54 6.75
N SER A 59 4.44 2.63 5.61
CA SER A 59 3.82 2.83 4.30
C SER A 59 2.83 1.71 3.96
N ARG A 60 3.19 0.46 4.26
CA ARG A 60 2.28 -0.68 4.07
C ARG A 60 1.03 -0.60 4.92
N LEU A 61 1.16 -0.22 6.20
CA LEU A 61 0.01 -0.05 7.09
C LEU A 61 -0.92 1.09 6.63
N ARG A 62 -0.38 2.17 6.04
CA ARG A 62 -1.19 3.25 5.47
C ARG A 62 -2.05 2.76 4.30
N VAL A 63 -1.48 1.98 3.37
CA VAL A 63 -2.24 1.39 2.26
C VAL A 63 -3.32 0.43 2.79
N ILE A 64 -3.01 -0.40 3.79
CA ILE A 64 -4.01 -1.27 4.43
C ILE A 64 -5.15 -0.45 5.02
N ARG A 65 -4.83 0.66 5.72
CA ARG A 65 -5.83 1.55 6.31
C ARG A 65 -6.79 2.11 5.26
N GLU A 66 -6.28 2.53 4.11
CA GLU A 66 -7.09 3.06 3.00
C GLU A 66 -8.00 2.00 2.38
N VAL A 67 -7.48 0.80 2.13
CA VAL A 67 -8.27 -0.35 1.66
C VAL A 67 -9.40 -0.66 2.65
N VAL A 68 -9.07 -0.75 3.94
CA VAL A 68 -10.03 -1.05 5.00
C VAL A 68 -11.10 0.06 5.12
N ALA A 69 -10.71 1.33 5.02
CA ALA A 69 -11.63 2.47 5.06
C ALA A 69 -12.62 2.45 3.88
N GLY A 70 -12.18 1.99 2.71
CA GLY A 70 -13.03 1.82 1.53
C GLY A 70 -14.08 0.69 1.65
N MET A 71 -13.92 -0.24 2.60
CA MET A 71 -14.83 -1.38 2.80
C MET A 71 -16.08 -1.05 3.65
N GLY A 72 -16.19 0.17 4.19
CA GLY A 72 -17.34 0.59 5.00
C GLY A 72 -17.20 0.25 6.49
N GLU A 73 -17.94 -0.76 7.00
CA GLU A 73 -18.08 -1.09 8.43
C GLU A 73 -16.82 -1.70 9.09
N ALA A 74 -15.65 -1.45 8.54
CA ALA A 74 -14.40 -2.04 9.02
C ALA A 74 -13.83 -1.31 10.26
N GLY A 75 -14.68 -0.73 11.12
CA GLY A 75 -14.27 0.13 12.23
C GLY A 75 -13.25 -0.54 13.17
N TYR A 76 -13.46 -1.81 13.52
CA TYR A 76 -12.50 -2.57 14.33
C TYR A 76 -11.16 -2.79 13.61
N LEU A 77 -11.17 -3.06 12.31
CA LEU A 77 -9.94 -3.24 11.53
C LEU A 77 -9.16 -1.93 11.40
N LEU A 78 -9.84 -0.80 11.23
CA LEU A 78 -9.21 0.52 11.25
C LEU A 78 -8.52 0.79 12.59
N HIS A 79 -9.18 0.47 13.71
CA HIS A 79 -8.58 0.62 15.03
C HIS A 79 -7.31 -0.22 15.20
N LEU A 80 -7.29 -1.47 14.69
CA LEU A 80 -6.09 -2.31 14.73
C LEU A 80 -4.95 -1.75 13.87
N VAL A 81 -5.27 -1.21 12.70
CA VAL A 81 -4.27 -0.61 11.81
C VAL A 81 -3.72 0.70 12.41
N ASP A 82 -4.57 1.53 13.00
CA ASP A 82 -4.15 2.76 13.69
C ASP A 82 -3.27 2.46 14.92
N ALA A 83 -3.57 1.39 15.67
CA ALA A 83 -2.74 0.92 16.78
C ALA A 83 -1.36 0.48 16.27
N ALA A 84 -1.31 -0.35 15.22
CA ALA A 84 -0.04 -0.79 14.63
C ALA A 84 0.80 0.38 14.08
N LEU A 85 0.17 1.38 13.47
CA LEU A 85 0.84 2.62 13.03
C LEU A 85 1.47 3.39 14.21
N THR A 86 0.76 3.43 15.33
CA THR A 86 1.25 4.07 16.55
C THR A 86 2.48 3.34 17.10
N ASP A 87 2.44 2.01 17.14
CA ASP A 87 3.57 1.19 17.59
C ASP A 87 4.81 1.36 16.69
N VAL A 88 4.63 1.37 15.36
CA VAL A 88 5.73 1.57 14.41
C VAL A 88 6.41 2.93 14.61
N ARG A 89 5.63 4.00 14.82
CA ARG A 89 6.16 5.34 15.09
C ARG A 89 6.94 5.37 16.40
N ALA A 90 6.37 4.80 17.46
CA ALA A 90 7.02 4.73 18.76
C ALA A 90 8.33 3.92 18.73
N LEU A 91 8.41 2.88 17.90
CA LEU A 91 9.64 2.11 17.69
C LEU A 91 10.68 2.90 16.91
N ARG A 92 10.28 3.60 15.84
CA ARG A 92 11.20 4.45 15.07
C ARG A 92 11.82 5.55 15.94
N ASP A 93 10.99 6.23 16.74
CA ASP A 93 11.46 7.31 17.62
C ASP A 93 12.44 6.81 18.70
N ARG A 94 12.41 5.50 19.03
CA ARG A 94 13.38 4.87 19.95
C ARG A 94 14.68 4.45 19.29
N ASP A 95 14.65 4.10 18.01
CA ASP A 95 15.85 3.73 17.24
C ASP A 95 16.68 4.95 16.83
N GLU A 96 16.06 6.15 16.79
CA GLU A 96 16.71 7.42 16.44
C GLU A 96 17.26 8.22 17.65
N GLY A 97 16.96 7.79 18.89
CA GLY A 97 17.37 8.45 20.14
C GLY A 97 18.50 7.75 20.87
#